data_AF-P71523-F1
#
_entry.id   AF-P71523-F1
#
_cell.length_a   1.000
_cell.length_b   1.000
_cell.length_c   1.000
_cell.angle_alpha   90.00
_cell.angle_beta   90.00
_cell.angle_gamma   90.00
#
_symmetry.space_group_name_H-M   'P 1'
#
loop_
_entity.id
_entity.type
_entity.pdbx_description
1 polymer ?
#
loop_
_entity_poly.entity_id
_entity_poly.type
_entity_poly.pdbx_seq_one_letter_code
_entity_poly.pdbx_strand_id
1 'polypeptide(L)'
;MVKKKDNFFFLGFRELILTALNFLFTFLFYNFSVDSLFDMPSYVYTGLMVIFFVLGLYFGLLFLRKWIWSHFEGKQYNPSVSFLRGRPPRGAVTDFRKYRGFLWKSAIEIPPRNRGIPLEHGLSLDGVEGPLCPKYDCKTSLVCNRTFFGRFAYSCPRCNFKKKSSYSGRTLERDFEKVMESEIHKEDFKDELRNI
;
A
#
# COMPACT_ATOMS: atom_id res chain seq x y z
N MET A 1 -10.91 -14.33 15.12
CA MET A 1 -10.61 -13.29 16.13
C MET A 1 -9.13 -13.37 16.46
N VAL A 2 -8.32 -12.39 16.01
CA VAL A 2 -6.89 -12.33 16.34
C VAL A 2 -6.68 -11.14 17.26
N LYS A 3 -6.21 -11.40 18.48
CA LYS A 3 -5.93 -10.41 19.52
C LYS A 3 -4.86 -9.43 19.03
N LYS A 4 -5.24 -8.17 18.87
CA LYS A 4 -4.36 -7.03 18.59
C LYS A 4 -3.75 -6.58 19.93
N LYS A 5 -2.59 -7.11 20.32
CA LYS A 5 -1.99 -6.88 21.64
C LYS A 5 -0.54 -6.38 21.60
N ASP A 6 -0.13 -5.55 20.64
CA ASP A 6 1.29 -5.15 20.54
C ASP A 6 1.59 -3.64 20.53
N ASN A 7 0.59 -2.76 20.60
CA ASN A 7 0.86 -1.31 20.44
C ASN A 7 1.09 -0.53 21.74
N PHE A 8 0.80 -1.09 22.91
CA PHE A 8 0.90 -0.34 24.17
C PHE A 8 2.33 -0.32 24.73
N PHE A 9 3.11 -1.39 24.50
CA PHE A 9 4.48 -1.49 25.00
C PHE A 9 5.46 -0.57 24.23
N PHE A 10 5.17 -0.30 22.95
CA PHE A 10 6.05 0.48 22.08
C PHE A 10 5.96 1.99 22.33
N LEU A 11 4.83 2.49 22.84
CA LEU A 11 4.68 3.91 23.17
C LEU A 11 5.47 4.30 24.43
N GLY A 12 5.43 3.46 25.48
CA GLY A 12 6.15 3.73 26.73
C GLY A 12 7.66 3.71 26.57
N PHE A 13 8.19 2.81 25.74
CA PHE A 13 9.62 2.71 25.48
C PHE A 13 10.17 3.93 24.71
N ARG A 14 9.34 4.58 23.88
CA ARG A 14 9.72 5.78 23.11
C ARG A 14 10.01 6.98 24.01
N GLU A 15 9.09 7.26 24.93
CA GLU A 15 9.25 8.39 25.85
C GLU A 15 10.41 8.15 26.82
N LEU A 16 10.68 6.89 27.17
CA LEU A 16 11.79 6.51 28.04
C LEU A 16 13.16 6.66 27.34
N ILE A 17 13.27 6.31 26.06
CA ILE A 17 14.51 6.53 25.28
C ILE A 17 14.76 8.03 25.07
N LEU A 18 13.74 8.80 24.71
CA LEU A 18 13.90 10.24 24.43
C LEU A 18 14.26 11.02 25.69
N THR A 19 13.65 10.67 26.83
CA THR A 19 14.02 11.26 28.12
C THR A 19 15.42 10.84 28.57
N ALA A 20 15.79 9.57 28.39
CA ALA A 20 17.16 9.11 28.69
C ALA A 20 18.22 9.79 27.81
N LEU A 21 17.95 9.98 26.51
CA LEU A 21 18.85 10.69 25.60
C LEU A 21 18.99 12.16 25.95
N ASN A 22 17.88 12.86 26.23
CA ASN A 22 17.95 14.25 26.69
C ASN A 22 18.71 14.35 28.02
N PHE A 23 18.44 13.46 28.97
CA PHE A 23 19.13 13.46 30.26
C PHE A 23 20.63 13.20 30.10
N LEU A 24 21.01 12.24 29.25
CA LEU A 24 22.42 11.96 28.93
C LEU A 24 23.09 13.16 28.24
N PHE A 25 22.37 13.82 27.32
CA PHE A 25 22.88 14.98 26.61
C PHE A 25 23.07 16.17 27.56
N THR A 26 22.08 16.49 28.39
CA THR A 26 22.19 17.54 29.41
C THR A 26 23.26 17.20 30.44
N PHE A 27 23.35 15.95 30.87
CA PHE A 27 24.36 15.48 31.81
C PHE A 27 25.78 15.64 31.24
N LEU A 28 26.01 15.23 29.98
CA LEU A 28 27.27 15.43 29.28
C LEU A 28 27.57 16.92 29.07
N PHE A 29 26.57 17.73 28.75
CA PHE A 29 26.74 19.17 28.55
C PHE A 29 27.10 19.91 29.85
N TYR A 30 26.56 19.46 30.99
CA TYR A 30 26.69 20.14 32.27
C TYR A 30 27.88 19.64 33.09
N ASN A 31 28.23 18.34 33.02
CA ASN A 31 29.31 17.76 33.83
C ASN A 31 30.65 17.69 33.10
N PHE A 32 30.66 17.76 31.77
CA PHE A 32 31.92 17.77 31.02
C PHE A 32 32.37 19.23 30.87
N SER A 33 33.02 19.77 31.91
CA SER A 33 33.95 20.90 31.75
C SER A 33 35.15 20.39 30.94
N VAL A 34 34.99 20.38 29.62
CA VAL A 34 35.93 19.79 28.64
C VAL A 34 37.25 20.57 28.55
N ASP A 35 37.38 21.66 29.29
CA ASP A 35 38.57 22.53 29.31
C ASP A 35 39.85 21.74 29.62
N SER A 36 39.76 20.59 30.30
CA SER A 36 40.92 19.74 30.61
C SER A 36 41.29 18.70 29.56
N LEU A 37 40.41 18.37 28.60
CA LEU A 37 40.62 17.19 27.75
C LEU A 37 41.28 17.50 26.40
N PHE A 38 41.21 18.75 25.92
CA PHE A 38 41.62 19.08 24.55
C PHE A 38 42.50 20.32 24.39
N ASP A 39 42.78 21.09 25.44
CA ASP A 39 43.63 22.30 25.38
C ASP A 39 43.24 23.25 24.22
N MET A 40 41.96 23.21 23.82
CA MET A 40 41.43 23.95 22.68
C MET A 40 40.84 25.28 23.15
N PRO A 41 40.95 26.35 22.36
CA PRO A 41 40.25 27.60 22.65
C PRO A 41 38.73 27.39 22.72
N SER A 42 38.09 28.01 23.70
CA SER A 42 36.65 27.85 23.99
C SER A 42 35.72 28.11 22.80
N TYR A 43 36.10 29.04 21.91
CA TYR A 43 35.31 29.35 20.71
C TYR A 43 35.30 28.20 19.68
N VAL A 44 36.39 27.45 19.56
CA VAL A 44 36.49 26.31 18.62
C VAL A 44 35.56 25.18 19.09
N TYR A 45 35.60 24.89 20.39
CA TYR A 45 34.73 23.89 21.01
C TYR A 45 33.25 24.26 20.86
N THR A 46 32.90 25.51 21.16
CA THR A 46 31.52 26.00 21.03
C THR A 46 31.03 25.87 19.58
N GLY A 47 31.88 26.22 18.60
CA GLY A 47 31.57 26.05 17.18
C GLY A 47 31.33 24.59 16.79
N LEU A 48 32.18 23.66 17.22
CA LEU A 48 32.02 22.23 16.95
C LEU A 48 30.73 21.67 17.57
N MET A 49 30.40 22.07 18.80
CA MET A 49 29.16 21.64 19.47
C MET A 49 27.92 22.13 18.72
N VAL A 50 27.91 23.36 18.24
CA VAL A 50 26.82 23.89 17.40
C VAL A 50 26.70 23.10 16.09
N ILE A 51 27.83 22.78 15.43
CA ILE A 51 27.84 21.99 14.20
C ILE A 51 27.26 20.59 14.44
N PHE A 52 27.71 19.89 15.48
CA PHE A 52 27.19 18.57 15.83
C PHE A 52 25.71 18.60 16.20
N PHE A 53 25.26 19.65 16.88
CA PHE A 53 23.84 19.84 17.21
C PHE A 53 22.98 19.98 15.94
N VAL A 54 23.40 20.83 15.00
CA VAL A 54 22.68 21.03 13.72
C VAL A 54 22.67 19.74 12.89
N LEU A 55 23.79 19.03 12.81
CA LEU A 55 23.87 17.74 12.14
C LEU A 55 22.97 16.69 12.80
N GLY A 56 22.99 16.61 14.13
CA GLY A 56 22.13 15.71 14.90
C GLY A 56 20.64 15.95 14.64
N LEU A 57 20.23 17.23 14.62
CA LEU A 57 18.85 17.63 14.29
C LEU A 57 18.49 17.21 12.85
N TYR A 58 19.38 17.48 11.88
CA TYR A 58 19.19 17.07 10.49
C TYR A 58 19.00 15.55 10.34
N PHE A 59 19.89 14.74 10.92
CA PHE A 59 19.78 13.28 10.88
C PHE A 59 18.55 12.77 11.63
N GLY A 60 18.19 13.39 12.75
CA GLY A 60 16.98 13.09 13.51
C GLY A 60 15.71 13.27 12.67
N LEU A 61 15.62 14.37 11.90
CA LEU A 61 14.49 14.61 10.98
C LEU A 61 14.42 13.59 9.85
N LEU A 62 15.55 13.18 9.27
CA LEU A 62 15.58 12.13 8.25
C LEU A 62 15.10 10.78 8.82
N PHE A 63 15.52 10.45 10.04
CA PHE A 63 15.10 9.24 10.72
C PHE A 63 13.59 9.27 11.02
N LEU A 64 13.08 10.39 11.55
CA LEU A 64 11.65 10.60 11.76
C LEU A 64 10.85 10.45 10.47
N ARG A 65 11.31 11.06 9.36
CA ARG A 65 10.65 10.94 8.05
C ARG A 65 10.57 9.49 7.60
N LYS A 66 11.68 8.75 7.66
CA LYS A 66 11.75 7.33 7.27
C LYS A 66 10.85 6.47 8.15
N TRP A 67 10.81 6.75 9.46
CA TRP A 67 9.99 6.03 10.42
C TRP A 67 8.50 6.30 10.22
N ILE A 68 8.10 7.56 10.02
CA ILE A 68 6.72 7.95 9.71
C ILE A 68 6.24 7.21 8.46
N TRP A 69 7.03 7.23 7.37
CA TRP A 69 6.70 6.50 6.15
C TRP A 69 6.54 5.00 6.39
N SER A 70 7.47 4.38 7.12
CA SER A 70 7.38 2.96 7.47
C SER A 70 6.11 2.65 8.27
N HIS A 71 5.71 3.52 9.20
CA HIS A 71 4.50 3.33 9.97
C HIS A 71 3.22 3.44 9.11
N PHE A 72 3.16 4.42 8.21
CA PHE A 72 2.00 4.60 7.34
C PHE A 72 1.86 3.48 6.29
N GLU A 73 2.97 3.01 5.74
CA GLU A 73 2.96 1.89 4.78
C GLU A 73 2.43 0.60 5.40
N GLY A 74 2.74 0.33 6.68
CA GLY A 74 2.21 -0.83 7.41
C GLY A 74 0.68 -0.80 7.62
N LYS A 75 0.05 0.37 7.52
CA LYS A 75 -1.41 0.54 7.66
C LYS A 75 -2.17 0.54 6.33
N GLN A 76 -1.48 0.62 5.18
CA GLN A 76 -2.12 0.72 3.86
C GLN A 76 -2.68 -0.62 3.34
N TYR A 77 -2.28 -1.76 3.91
CA TYR A 77 -2.88 -3.07 3.58
C TYR A 77 -3.81 -3.52 4.71
N ASN A 78 -5.05 -3.05 4.68
CA ASN A 78 -6.09 -3.50 5.59
C ASN A 78 -6.98 -4.51 4.84
N PRO A 79 -6.83 -5.83 5.03
CA PRO A 79 -7.64 -6.85 4.35
C PRO A 79 -9.13 -6.80 4.76
N SER A 80 -9.52 -5.91 5.68
CA SER A 80 -10.90 -5.69 6.08
C SER A 80 -11.72 -4.86 5.10
N VAL A 81 -11.11 -4.01 4.25
CA VAL A 81 -11.86 -3.23 3.25
C VAL A 81 -12.26 -4.06 2.02
N SER A 82 -11.63 -5.21 1.78
CA SER A 82 -12.06 -6.13 0.71
C SER A 82 -13.35 -6.90 1.05
N PHE A 83 -13.79 -6.90 2.31
CA PHE A 83 -15.01 -7.61 2.73
C PHE A 83 -16.30 -6.78 2.53
N LEU A 84 -16.17 -5.48 2.23
CA LEU A 84 -17.30 -4.56 2.03
C LEU A 84 -17.73 -4.42 0.56
N ARG A 85 -17.08 -5.11 -0.38
CA ARG A 85 -17.64 -5.21 -1.73
C ARG A 85 -18.76 -6.24 -1.71
N GLY A 86 -19.98 -5.73 -1.88
CA GLY A 86 -21.20 -6.51 -1.96
C GLY A 86 -21.03 -7.65 -2.96
N ARG A 87 -21.73 -8.76 -2.69
CA ARG A 87 -21.84 -9.82 -3.69
C ARG A 87 -22.45 -9.21 -4.96
N PRO A 88 -21.98 -9.57 -6.16
CA PRO A 88 -22.58 -9.09 -7.39
C PRO A 88 -24.09 -9.42 -7.39
N PRO A 89 -24.94 -8.54 -7.96
CA PRO A 89 -26.38 -8.76 -8.02
C PRO A 89 -26.68 -10.04 -8.82
N ARG A 90 -27.83 -10.65 -8.50
CA ARG A 90 -28.29 -11.86 -9.21
C ARG A 90 -28.54 -11.51 -10.68
N GLY A 91 -27.67 -11.98 -11.57
CA GLY A 91 -27.76 -11.73 -13.02
C GLY A 91 -26.48 -11.17 -13.64
N ALA A 92 -25.50 -10.76 -12.84
CA ALA A 92 -24.21 -10.28 -13.37
C ALA A 92 -23.48 -11.41 -14.10
N VAL A 93 -22.97 -11.11 -15.30
CA VAL A 93 -22.14 -12.04 -16.07
C VAL A 93 -20.72 -11.94 -15.53
N THR A 94 -20.19 -13.06 -15.04
CA THR A 94 -18.81 -13.13 -14.58
C THR A 94 -17.90 -13.60 -15.70
N ASP A 95 -16.92 -12.79 -16.08
CA ASP A 95 -15.90 -13.13 -17.05
C ASP A 95 -14.52 -13.28 -16.38
N PHE A 96 -13.69 -14.18 -16.91
CA PHE A 96 -12.32 -14.41 -16.43
C PHE A 96 -11.31 -13.97 -17.49
N ARG A 97 -10.60 -12.88 -17.24
CA ARG A 97 -9.57 -12.35 -18.17
C ARG A 97 -8.17 -12.44 -17.61
N LYS A 98 -7.20 -12.67 -18.50
CA LYS A 98 -5.78 -12.62 -18.16
C LYS A 98 -5.26 -11.21 -18.39
N TYR A 99 -4.75 -10.56 -17.35
CA TYR A 99 -4.13 -9.23 -17.45
C TYR A 99 -2.83 -9.18 -16.68
N ARG A 100 -1.76 -8.69 -17.35
CA ARG A 100 -0.37 -8.69 -16.84
C ARG A 100 0.08 -10.03 -16.27
N GLY A 101 -0.40 -11.13 -16.87
CA GLY A 101 -0.14 -12.51 -16.47
C GLY A 101 -0.64 -12.89 -15.08
N PHE A 102 -1.70 -12.22 -14.60
CA PHE A 102 -2.58 -12.64 -13.53
C PHE A 102 -3.96 -12.96 -14.11
N LEU A 103 -4.74 -13.80 -13.44
CA LEU A 103 -6.13 -14.03 -13.79
C LEU A 103 -7.01 -13.07 -12.98
N TRP A 104 -8.02 -12.49 -13.60
CA TRP A 104 -8.97 -11.57 -12.98
C TRP A 104 -10.37 -12.07 -13.26
N LYS A 105 -11.27 -11.84 -12.31
CA LYS A 105 -12.70 -12.10 -12.46
C LYS A 105 -13.42 -10.78 -12.40
N SER A 106 -14.08 -10.40 -13.49
CA SER A 106 -14.92 -9.21 -13.57
C SER A 106 -16.39 -9.60 -13.57
N ALA A 107 -17.20 -8.92 -12.77
CA ALA A 107 -18.65 -9.01 -12.83
C ALA A 107 -19.16 -7.79 -13.61
N ILE A 108 -19.88 -8.03 -14.70
CA ILE A 108 -20.52 -7.00 -15.50
C ILE A 108 -22.02 -7.11 -15.27
N GLU A 109 -22.65 -6.01 -14.87
CA GLU A 109 -24.10 -5.94 -14.74
C GLU A 109 -24.71 -5.61 -16.10
N ILE A 110 -25.63 -6.47 -16.54
CA ILE A 110 -26.45 -6.21 -17.73
C ILE A 110 -27.79 -5.68 -17.20
N PRO A 111 -28.11 -4.39 -17.41
CA PRO A 111 -29.37 -3.84 -16.97
C PRO A 111 -30.53 -4.56 -17.68
N PRO A 112 -31.67 -4.77 -17.01
CA PRO A 112 -32.83 -5.38 -17.63
C PRO A 112 -33.30 -4.54 -18.82
N ARG A 113 -33.50 -5.19 -19.97
CA ARG A 113 -33.96 -4.55 -21.21
C ARG A 113 -35.40 -4.06 -21.07
N ASN A 114 -35.60 -2.90 -20.44
CA ASN A 114 -36.91 -2.26 -20.38
C ASN A 114 -37.26 -1.68 -21.76
N ARG A 115 -38.39 -2.12 -22.32
CA ARG A 115 -38.94 -1.60 -23.58
C ARG A 115 -39.40 -0.15 -23.34
N GLY A 116 -38.55 0.83 -23.67
CA GLY A 116 -38.97 2.24 -23.70
C GLY A 116 -38.00 3.25 -23.06
N ILE A 117 -36.91 2.81 -22.43
CA ILE A 117 -35.86 3.72 -21.95
C ILE A 117 -34.66 3.54 -22.89
N PRO A 118 -34.19 4.60 -23.58
CA PRO A 118 -32.96 4.54 -24.35
C PRO A 118 -31.84 4.01 -23.47
N LEU A 119 -31.11 3.03 -23.98
CA LEU A 119 -30.02 2.35 -23.28
C LEU A 119 -28.80 3.29 -23.21
N GLU A 120 -28.91 4.47 -22.60
CA GLU A 120 -27.82 5.45 -22.59
C GLU A 120 -26.59 4.94 -21.81
N HIS A 121 -26.71 3.91 -20.98
CA HIS A 121 -25.65 3.42 -20.09
C HIS A 121 -25.70 1.87 -19.97
N GLY A 122 -25.42 1.16 -21.06
CA GLY A 122 -25.80 -0.23 -21.25
C GLY A 122 -25.02 -1.29 -20.46
N LEU A 123 -23.77 -1.04 -20.07
CA LEU A 123 -22.98 -2.00 -19.29
C LEU A 123 -22.15 -1.29 -18.22
N SER A 124 -22.33 -1.68 -16.97
CA SER A 124 -21.53 -1.19 -15.84
C SER A 124 -20.66 -2.31 -15.27
N LEU A 125 -19.42 -1.96 -14.93
CA LEU A 125 -18.51 -2.85 -14.23
C LEU A 125 -18.86 -2.83 -12.73
N ASP A 126 -19.45 -3.91 -12.25
CA ASP A 126 -20.00 -3.99 -10.89
C ASP A 126 -18.93 -4.44 -9.86
N GLY A 127 -17.90 -5.14 -10.33
CA GLY A 127 -16.74 -5.43 -9.50
C GLY A 127 -15.63 -6.21 -10.18
N VAL A 128 -14.41 -5.98 -9.71
CA VAL A 128 -13.21 -6.75 -10.08
C VAL A 128 -12.72 -7.53 -8.86
N GLU A 129 -12.56 -8.84 -9.04
CA GLU A 129 -11.93 -9.76 -8.09
C GLU A 129 -10.59 -10.25 -8.64
N GLY A 130 -9.51 -10.08 -7.86
CA GLY A 130 -8.18 -10.56 -8.22
C GLY A 130 -7.08 -9.84 -7.44
N PRO A 131 -5.79 -10.12 -7.72
CA PRO A 131 -5.29 -11.05 -8.73
C PRO A 131 -5.41 -12.53 -8.30
N LEU A 132 -5.90 -13.36 -9.21
CA LEU A 132 -6.04 -14.81 -9.07
C LEU A 132 -4.89 -15.55 -9.76
N CYS A 133 -4.68 -16.80 -9.35
CA CYS A 133 -3.69 -17.67 -9.97
C CYS A 133 -4.02 -17.93 -11.46
N PRO A 134 -3.05 -17.77 -12.38
CA PRO A 134 -3.27 -18.00 -13.82
C PRO A 134 -3.33 -19.47 -14.24
N LYS A 135 -3.03 -20.42 -13.33
CA LYS A 135 -3.20 -21.86 -13.61
C LYS A 135 -4.69 -22.20 -13.65
N TYR A 136 -5.10 -22.86 -14.73
CA TYR A 136 -6.51 -23.10 -15.09
C TYR A 136 -7.34 -23.69 -13.94
N ASP A 137 -6.78 -24.65 -13.20
CA ASP A 137 -7.51 -25.38 -12.15
C ASP A 137 -7.45 -24.71 -10.77
N CYS A 138 -6.53 -23.75 -10.57
CA CYS A 138 -6.28 -23.24 -9.24
C CYS A 138 -7.24 -22.11 -8.87
N LYS A 139 -7.38 -21.11 -9.74
CA LYS A 139 -8.20 -19.87 -9.60
C LYS A 139 -8.23 -19.24 -8.20
N THR A 140 -7.24 -19.53 -7.37
CA THR A 140 -7.17 -19.12 -5.96
C THR A 140 -6.61 -17.71 -5.89
N SER A 141 -7.08 -16.91 -4.93
CA SER A 141 -6.51 -15.58 -4.66
C SER A 141 -5.03 -15.68 -4.30
N LEU A 142 -4.24 -14.75 -4.82
CA LEU A 142 -2.82 -14.70 -4.58
C LEU A 142 -2.53 -13.90 -3.31
N VAL A 143 -1.64 -14.42 -2.47
CA VAL A 143 -1.11 -13.70 -1.31
C VAL A 143 -0.04 -12.73 -1.79
N CYS A 144 -0.21 -11.44 -1.49
CA CYS A 144 0.68 -10.36 -1.87
C CYS A 144 1.58 -9.97 -0.69
N ASN A 145 2.90 -10.10 -0.86
CA ASN A 145 3.90 -9.70 0.11
C ASN A 145 4.82 -8.64 -0.50
N ARG A 146 5.08 -7.55 0.23
CA ARG A 146 6.05 -6.53 -0.20
C ARG A 146 7.48 -7.04 0.02
N THR A 147 8.33 -6.86 -0.98
CA THR A 147 9.76 -7.19 -0.92
C THR A 147 10.59 -5.95 -0.56
N PHE A 148 11.82 -6.16 -0.09
CA PHE A 148 12.72 -5.09 0.33
C PHE A 148 12.96 -4.02 -0.74
N PHE A 149 12.93 -4.40 -2.03
CA PHE A 149 13.16 -3.51 -3.16
C PHE A 149 11.89 -2.77 -3.65
N GLY A 150 10.87 -2.64 -2.79
CA GLY A 150 9.62 -1.95 -3.17
C GLY A 150 8.78 -2.69 -4.23
N ARG A 151 9.17 -3.92 -4.61
CA ARG A 151 8.37 -4.79 -5.48
C ARG A 151 7.42 -5.64 -4.66
N PHE A 152 6.33 -6.11 -5.26
CA PHE A 152 5.36 -7.00 -4.66
C PHE A 152 5.54 -8.43 -5.19
N ALA A 153 5.65 -9.39 -4.29
CA ALA A 153 5.70 -10.81 -4.58
C ALA A 153 4.31 -11.42 -4.36
N TYR A 154 3.77 -12.02 -5.39
CA TYR A 154 2.51 -12.74 -5.39
C TYR A 154 2.79 -14.22 -5.31
N SER A 155 2.18 -14.89 -4.35
CA SER A 155 2.33 -16.33 -4.14
C SER A 155 0.97 -17.00 -4.03
N CYS A 156 0.80 -18.12 -4.75
CA CYS A 156 -0.39 -18.94 -4.64
C CYS A 156 -0.19 -19.98 -3.53
N PRO A 157 -1.09 -20.07 -2.54
CA PRO A 157 -0.97 -21.04 -1.45
C PRO A 157 -1.19 -22.49 -1.91
N ARG A 158 -1.90 -22.70 -3.02
CA ARG A 158 -2.30 -24.04 -3.48
C ARG A 158 -1.33 -24.67 -4.49
N CYS A 159 -0.82 -23.87 -5.43
CA CYS A 159 -0.01 -24.40 -6.55
C CYS A 159 1.44 -23.88 -6.60
N ASN A 160 1.88 -23.19 -5.52
CA ASN A 160 3.21 -22.58 -5.37
C ASN A 160 3.63 -21.64 -6.51
N PHE A 161 2.67 -21.14 -7.30
CA PHE A 161 2.94 -20.11 -8.30
C PHE A 161 3.48 -18.86 -7.63
N LYS A 162 4.63 -18.35 -8.10
CA LYS A 162 5.26 -17.13 -7.60
C LYS A 162 5.49 -16.16 -8.75
N LYS A 163 5.10 -14.90 -8.57
CA LYS A 163 5.35 -13.83 -9.54
C LYS A 163 5.68 -12.52 -8.84
N LYS A 164 6.63 -11.76 -9.37
CA LYS A 164 6.94 -10.41 -8.87
C LYS A 164 6.29 -9.36 -9.78
N SER A 165 5.79 -8.29 -9.19
CA SER A 165 5.25 -7.11 -9.88
C SER A 165 5.79 -5.85 -9.20
N SER A 166 5.89 -4.75 -9.94
CA SER A 166 6.11 -3.41 -9.37
C SER A 166 4.85 -2.84 -8.72
N TYR A 167 3.68 -3.34 -9.10
CA TYR A 167 2.40 -2.82 -8.67
C TYR A 167 1.85 -3.60 -7.47
N SER A 168 1.20 -2.89 -6.55
CA SER A 168 0.44 -3.50 -5.46
C SER A 168 -0.83 -4.18 -5.98
N GLY A 169 -1.45 -5.07 -5.19
CA GLY A 169 -2.71 -5.73 -5.57
C GLY A 169 -3.79 -4.72 -5.94
N ARG A 170 -3.94 -3.68 -5.12
CA ARG A 170 -4.90 -2.58 -5.34
C ARG A 170 -4.58 -1.75 -6.58
N THR A 171 -3.29 -1.53 -6.85
CA THR A 171 -2.88 -0.77 -8.04
C THR A 171 -3.16 -1.56 -9.32
N LEU A 172 -2.86 -2.87 -9.32
CA LEU A 172 -3.18 -3.73 -10.45
C LEU A 172 -4.68 -3.81 -10.71
N GLU A 173 -5.46 -3.89 -9.64
CA GLU A 173 -6.92 -3.98 -9.70
C GLU A 173 -7.54 -2.73 -10.32
N ARG A 174 -7.16 -1.53 -9.85
CA ARG A 174 -7.60 -0.26 -10.47
C ARG A 174 -7.16 -0.10 -11.92
N ASP A 175 -5.97 -0.57 -12.24
CA ASP A 175 -5.45 -0.50 -13.62
C ASP A 175 -6.24 -1.45 -14.54
N PHE A 176 -6.60 -2.62 -14.04
CA PHE A 176 -7.46 -3.56 -14.75
C PHE A 176 -8.90 -3.04 -14.89
N GLU A 177 -9.46 -2.46 -13.83
CA GLU A 177 -10.79 -1.82 -13.82
C GLU A 177 -10.90 -0.78 -14.94
N LYS A 178 -9.93 0.13 -15.06
CA LYS A 178 -9.85 1.12 -16.14
C LYS A 178 -9.77 0.50 -17.54
N VAL A 179 -9.01 -0.59 -17.69
CA VAL A 179 -8.91 -1.29 -18.98
C VAL A 179 -10.26 -1.88 -19.35
N MET A 180 -10.95 -2.53 -18.41
CA MET A 180 -12.28 -3.11 -18.62
C MET A 180 -13.32 -2.05 -18.95
N GLU A 181 -13.36 -0.94 -18.19
CA GLU A 181 -14.24 0.21 -18.49
C GLU A 181 -14.01 0.74 -19.92
N SER A 182 -12.75 0.84 -20.34
CA SER A 182 -12.41 1.30 -21.69
C SER A 182 -12.81 0.30 -22.80
N GLU A 183 -12.84 -0.99 -22.49
CA GLU A 183 -13.28 -2.03 -23.42
C GLU A 183 -14.81 -2.03 -23.54
N ILE A 184 -15.52 -1.91 -22.41
CA ILE A 184 -16.98 -1.80 -22.38
C ILE A 184 -17.44 -0.60 -23.21
N HIS A 185 -16.86 0.58 -22.99
CA HIS A 185 -17.19 1.78 -23.77
C HIS A 185 -16.95 1.62 -25.28
N LYS A 186 -15.96 0.82 -25.69
CA LYS A 186 -15.70 0.54 -27.12
C LYS A 186 -16.70 -0.43 -27.72
N GLU A 187 -17.21 -1.36 -26.93
CA GLU A 187 -18.25 -2.30 -27.36
C GLU A 187 -19.59 -1.59 -27.51
N ASP A 188 -19.98 -0.76 -26.54
CA ASP A 188 -21.18 0.07 -26.59
C ASP A 188 -21.22 0.94 -27.85
N PHE A 189 -20.10 1.64 -28.14
CA PHE A 189 -19.99 2.49 -29.33
C PHE A 189 -20.09 1.70 -30.65
N LYS A 190 -19.60 0.45 -30.68
CA LYS A 190 -19.71 -0.41 -31.87
C LYS A 190 -21.14 -0.88 -32.11
N ASP A 191 -21.86 -1.18 -31.04
CA ASP A 191 -23.25 -1.63 -31.15
C ASP A 191 -24.18 -0.48 -31.56
N GLU A 192 -23.90 0.76 -31.14
CA GLU A 192 -24.58 1.96 -31.65
C GLU A 192 -24.40 2.11 -33.17
N LEU A 193 -23.17 1.97 -33.68
CA LEU A 193 -22.88 2.07 -35.11
C LEU A 193 -23.54 0.98 -35.96
N ARG A 194 -23.84 -0.20 -35.39
CA ARG A 194 -24.55 -1.28 -36.12
C ARG A 194 -26.05 -1.04 -36.24
N ASN A 195 -26.62 -0.18 -35.40
CA ASN A 195 -28.05 0.09 -35.36
C ASN A 195 -28.45 1.35 -36.16
N ILE A 196 -27.48 2.05 -36.77
CA ILE A 196 -27.66 3.16 -37.72
C ILE A 196 -27.62 2.61 -39.15
#